data_AF-A0A1X1D3A6-F1
#
_entry.id   AF-A0A1X1D3A6-F1
#
_cell.length_a   1.000
_cell.length_b   1.000
_cell.length_c   1.000
_cell.angle_alpha   90.00
_cell.angle_beta   90.00
_cell.angle_gamma   90.00
#
_symmetry.space_group_name_H-M   'P 1'
#
loop_
_entity.id
_entity.type
_entity.pdbx_description
1 polymer ?
#
loop_
_entity_poly.entity_id
_entity_poly.type
_entity_poly.pdbx_seq_one_letter_code
_entity_poly.pdbx_strand_id
1 'polypeptide(L)'
;MNIKQLSDIHNFYMHFLAKITFIQTSRRALNDNEQDKKSELAEWLNQHKADKTFGENVRHEIFHMLELIEDTPVSLLESKVAKLERNCEIICNKMKEDNFINRISIRSQTKPNVMLQL
;
A
#
# COMPACT_ATOMS: atom_id res chain seq x y z
N MET A 1 10.71 8.64 -2.51
CA MET A 1 9.35 8.34 -2.00
C MET A 1 9.17 9.04 -0.67
N ASN A 2 8.10 9.84 -0.50
CA ASN A 2 7.78 10.47 0.78
C ASN A 2 6.71 9.66 1.55
N ILE A 3 6.49 9.98 2.83
CA ILE A 3 5.58 9.23 3.70
C ILE A 3 4.13 9.25 3.21
N LYS A 4 3.69 10.34 2.56
CA LYS A 4 2.34 10.44 2.00
C LYS A 4 2.19 9.49 0.81
N GLN A 5 3.15 9.49 -0.11
CA GLN A 5 3.18 8.58 -1.25
C GLN A 5 3.12 7.12 -0.80
N LEU A 6 3.92 6.75 0.19
CA LEU A 6 3.93 5.39 0.72
C LEU A 6 2.61 5.04 1.42
N SER A 7 1.98 5.99 2.11
CA SER A 7 0.66 5.80 2.72
C SER A 7 -0.43 5.59 1.68
N ASP A 8 -0.40 6.34 0.56
CA ASP A 8 -1.35 6.18 -0.54
C ASP A 8 -1.21 4.79 -1.18
N ILE A 9 0.03 4.34 -1.41
CA ILE A 9 0.36 3.01 -1.94
C ILE A 9 -0.06 1.90 -0.97
N HIS A 10 0.22 2.06 0.31
CA HIS A 10 -0.17 1.12 1.35
C HIS A 10 -1.69 0.94 1.41
N ASN A 11 -2.43 2.06 1.39
CA ASN A 11 -3.89 2.04 1.36
C ASN A 11 -4.42 1.28 0.14
N PHE A 12 -3.86 1.54 -1.05
CA PHE A 12 -4.19 0.79 -2.25
C PHE A 12 -4.01 -0.72 -2.08
N TYR A 13 -2.86 -1.15 -1.57
CA TYR A 13 -2.59 -2.58 -1.37
C TYR A 13 -3.56 -3.24 -0.38
N MET A 14 -3.96 -2.55 0.69
CA MET A 14 -4.98 -3.07 1.59
C MET A 14 -6.33 -3.28 0.89
N HIS A 15 -6.78 -2.31 0.09
CA HIS A 15 -8.03 -2.42 -0.65
C HIS A 15 -7.99 -3.50 -1.73
N PHE A 16 -6.87 -3.60 -2.45
CA PHE A 16 -6.70 -4.62 -3.48
C PHE A 16 -6.63 -6.02 -2.87
N LEU A 17 -5.95 -6.19 -1.74
CA LEU A 17 -5.92 -7.45 -1.00
C LEU A 17 -7.33 -7.88 -0.58
N ALA A 18 -8.12 -6.96 0.00
CA ALA A 18 -9.51 -7.23 0.36
C ALA A 18 -10.36 -7.66 -0.85
N LYS A 19 -10.12 -7.07 -2.03
CA LYS A 19 -10.80 -7.46 -3.27
C LYS A 19 -10.42 -8.87 -3.72
N ILE A 20 -9.14 -9.23 -3.64
CA ILE A 20 -8.65 -10.58 -3.95
C ILE A 20 -9.31 -11.61 -3.02
N THR A 21 -9.25 -11.38 -1.71
CA THR A 21 -9.86 -12.28 -0.71
C THR A 21 -11.37 -12.41 -0.95
N PHE A 22 -12.06 -11.32 -1.28
CA PHE A 22 -13.49 -11.37 -1.62
C PHE A 22 -13.78 -12.26 -2.84
N ILE A 23 -13.01 -12.12 -3.93
CA ILE A 23 -13.16 -12.96 -5.13
C ILE A 23 -12.87 -14.43 -4.81
N GLN A 24 -11.93 -14.73 -3.92
CA GLN A 24 -11.60 -16.12 -3.58
C GLN A 24 -12.63 -16.78 -2.65
N THR A 25 -13.28 -15.99 -1.79
CA THR A 25 -14.15 -16.51 -0.72
C THR A 25 -15.64 -16.29 -0.97
N SER A 26 -16.02 -15.42 -1.91
CA SER A 26 -17.44 -15.18 -2.19
C SER A 26 -18.08 -16.43 -2.82
N ARG A 27 -19.28 -16.77 -2.34
CA ARG A 27 -20.04 -17.94 -2.80
C ARG A 27 -20.32 -17.94 -4.30
N ARG A 28 -20.42 -16.74 -4.90
CA ARG A 28 -20.59 -16.55 -6.34
C ARG A 28 -19.32 -16.91 -7.09
N ALA A 29 -18.18 -16.41 -6.63
CA ALA A 29 -16.89 -16.61 -7.29
C ALA A 29 -16.21 -17.95 -6.99
N LEU A 30 -16.71 -18.76 -6.05
CA LEU A 30 -16.23 -20.13 -5.85
C LEU A 30 -16.41 -21.00 -7.11
N ASN A 31 -17.42 -20.70 -7.93
CA ASN A 31 -17.68 -21.43 -9.18
C ASN A 31 -17.04 -20.77 -10.41
N ASP A 32 -16.51 -19.55 -10.26
CA ASP A 32 -15.89 -18.82 -11.36
C ASP A 32 -14.55 -19.44 -11.71
N ASN A 33 -14.29 -19.56 -13.01
CA ASN A 33 -13.00 -20.03 -13.49
C ASN A 33 -11.92 -18.97 -13.22
N GLU A 34 -10.66 -19.38 -13.35
CA GLU A 34 -9.51 -18.50 -13.10
C GLU A 34 -9.53 -17.22 -13.95
N GLN A 35 -9.95 -17.33 -15.21
CA GLN A 35 -9.97 -16.21 -16.14
C GLN A 35 -11.02 -15.16 -15.76
N ASP A 36 -12.20 -15.59 -15.29
CA ASP A 36 -13.26 -14.70 -14.83
C ASP A 36 -12.80 -13.90 -13.60
N LYS A 37 -12.13 -14.56 -12.66
CA LYS A 37 -11.55 -13.92 -11.47
C LYS A 37 -10.48 -12.89 -11.82
N LYS A 38 -9.60 -13.23 -12.75
CA LYS A 38 -8.58 -12.30 -13.26
C LYS A 38 -9.22 -11.10 -13.96
N SER A 39 -10.26 -11.34 -14.75
CA SER A 39 -10.99 -10.29 -15.45
C SER A 39 -11.65 -9.32 -14.47
N GLU A 40 -12.29 -9.83 -13.41
CA GLU A 40 -12.90 -9.00 -12.36
C GLU A 40 -11.84 -8.16 -11.60
N LEU A 41 -10.67 -8.72 -11.31
CA LEU A 41 -9.56 -7.97 -10.70
C LEU A 41 -9.03 -6.88 -11.63
N ALA A 42 -8.87 -7.18 -12.92
CA ALA A 42 -8.41 -6.22 -13.92
C ALA A 42 -9.44 -5.08 -14.13
N GLU A 43 -10.73 -5.40 -14.17
CA GLU A 43 -11.81 -4.41 -14.23
C GLU A 43 -11.79 -3.49 -13.01
N TRP A 44 -11.64 -4.06 -11.80
CA TRP A 44 -11.52 -3.28 -10.57
C TRP A 44 -10.35 -2.30 -10.62
N LEU A 45 -9.17 -2.75 -11.08
CA LEU A 45 -7.99 -1.89 -11.23
C LEU A 45 -8.20 -0.79 -12.28
N ASN A 46 -8.80 -1.13 -13.44
CA ASN A 46 -9.05 -0.18 -14.50
C ASN A 46 -10.06 0.90 -14.08
N GLN A 47 -11.10 0.52 -13.32
CA GLN A 47 -12.06 1.47 -12.77
C GLN A 47 -11.36 2.46 -11.82
N HIS A 48 -10.62 1.96 -10.83
CA HIS A 48 -9.93 2.83 -9.86
C HIS A 48 -8.82 3.70 -10.50
N LYS A 49 -8.21 3.23 -11.59
CA LYS A 49 -7.29 4.03 -12.42
C LYS A 49 -8.01 5.18 -13.11
N ALA A 50 -9.18 4.94 -13.71
CA ALA A 50 -9.97 5.96 -14.39
C ALA A 50 -10.49 7.02 -13.39
N ASP A 51 -11.00 6.56 -12.26
CA ASP A 51 -11.58 7.42 -11.21
C ASP A 51 -10.52 8.12 -10.34
N LYS A 52 -9.24 7.76 -10.49
CA LYS A 52 -8.11 8.25 -9.69
C LYS A 52 -8.34 8.12 -8.18
N THR A 53 -9.05 7.08 -7.74
CA THR A 53 -9.51 6.91 -6.35
C THR A 53 -8.38 6.97 -5.33
N PHE A 54 -7.23 6.36 -5.65
CA PHE A 54 -6.06 6.31 -4.77
C PHE A 54 -5.04 7.43 -5.03
N GLY A 55 -5.37 8.39 -5.91
CA GLY A 55 -4.49 9.47 -6.30
C GLY A 55 -3.40 9.08 -7.30
N GLU A 56 -2.66 10.09 -7.76
CA GLU A 56 -1.65 9.93 -8.83
C GLU A 56 -0.43 9.09 -8.42
N ASN A 57 -0.12 9.04 -7.12
CA ASN A 57 1.04 8.30 -6.58
C ASN A 57 0.92 6.78 -6.75
N VAL A 58 -0.30 6.27 -6.96
CA VAL A 58 -0.61 4.84 -7.03
C VAL A 58 -0.72 4.33 -8.47
N ARG A 59 -0.69 5.23 -9.46
CA ARG A 59 -0.84 4.86 -10.88
C ARG A 59 0.16 3.76 -11.31
N HIS A 60 1.42 3.87 -10.87
CA HIS A 60 2.44 2.88 -11.21
C HIS A 60 2.13 1.51 -10.60
N GLU A 61 1.69 1.49 -9.33
CA GLU A 61 1.31 0.24 -8.65
C GLU A 61 0.11 -0.42 -9.32
N ILE A 62 -0.87 0.35 -9.82
CA ILE A 62 -1.99 -0.20 -10.58
C ILE A 62 -1.52 -0.88 -11.86
N PHE A 63 -0.61 -0.27 -12.62
CA PHE A 63 -0.03 -0.90 -13.81
C PHE A 63 0.74 -2.17 -13.46
N HIS A 64 1.56 -2.12 -12.41
CA HIS A 64 2.28 -3.30 -11.94
C HIS A 64 1.33 -4.44 -11.54
N MET A 65 0.20 -4.14 -10.88
CA MET A 65 -0.79 -5.14 -10.52
C MET A 65 -1.54 -5.71 -11.74
N LEU A 66 -1.79 -4.91 -12.78
CA LEU A 66 -2.38 -5.41 -14.03
C LEU A 66 -1.48 -6.45 -14.69
N GLU A 67 -0.18 -6.15 -14.82
CA GLU A 67 0.82 -7.11 -15.33
C GLU A 67 0.88 -8.37 -14.44
N LEU A 68 0.88 -8.19 -13.12
CA LEU A 68 0.95 -9.30 -12.18
C LEU A 68 -0.27 -10.25 -12.28
N ILE A 69 -1.46 -9.73 -12.56
CA ILE A 69 -2.68 -10.53 -12.75
C ILE A 69 -2.57 -11.42 -13.98
N GLU A 70 -2.01 -10.91 -15.08
CA GLU A 70 -1.84 -11.69 -16.31
C GLU A 70 -0.95 -12.91 -16.05
N ASP A 71 0.18 -12.71 -15.37
CA ASP A 71 1.21 -13.73 -15.18
C ASP A 71 1.01 -14.65 -13.97
N THR A 72 0.17 -14.27 -13.00
CA THR A 72 0.07 -14.96 -11.71
C THR A 72 -1.32 -15.56 -11.47
N PRO A 73 -1.43 -16.82 -11.01
CA PRO A 73 -2.69 -17.35 -10.53
C PRO A 73 -3.26 -16.55 -9.35
N VAL A 74 -4.58 -16.39 -9.29
CA VAL A 74 -5.29 -15.64 -8.24
C VAL A 74 -4.99 -16.21 -6.85
N SER A 75 -4.83 -17.53 -6.74
CA SER A 75 -4.39 -18.20 -5.50
C SER A 75 -3.03 -17.70 -4.96
N LEU A 76 -2.12 -17.30 -5.85
CA LEU A 76 -0.80 -16.79 -5.47
C LEU A 76 -0.75 -15.26 -5.37
N LEU A 77 -1.65 -14.56 -6.07
CA LEU A 77 -1.76 -13.10 -6.04
C LEU A 77 -1.94 -12.58 -4.61
N GLU A 78 -2.83 -13.20 -3.82
CA GLU A 78 -3.10 -12.77 -2.43
C GLU A 78 -1.80 -12.72 -1.61
N SER A 79 -0.98 -13.78 -1.68
CA SER A 79 0.28 -13.87 -0.94
C SER A 79 1.31 -12.82 -1.39
N LYS A 80 1.39 -12.54 -2.70
CA LYS A 80 2.31 -11.54 -3.26
C LYS A 80 1.89 -10.13 -2.84
N VAL A 81 0.61 -9.81 -2.94
CA VAL A 81 0.05 -8.51 -2.56
C VAL A 81 0.15 -8.30 -1.05
N ALA A 82 -0.13 -9.31 -0.24
CA ALA A 82 0.04 -9.24 1.22
C ALA A 82 1.50 -8.95 1.62
N LYS A 83 2.48 -9.48 0.87
CA LYS A 83 3.89 -9.17 1.10
C LYS A 83 4.22 -7.71 0.75
N LEU A 84 3.68 -7.18 -0.35
CA LEU A 84 3.88 -5.79 -0.75
C LEU A 84 3.23 -4.82 0.26
N GLU A 85 2.01 -5.12 0.69
CA GLU A 85 1.28 -4.40 1.73
C GLU A 85 2.12 -4.31 3.02
N ARG A 86 2.58 -5.47 3.52
CA ARG A 86 3.38 -5.55 4.74
C ARG A 86 4.71 -4.80 4.62
N ASN A 87 5.35 -4.87 3.45
CA ASN A 87 6.57 -4.09 3.20
C ASN A 87 6.29 -2.59 3.29
N CYS A 88 5.16 -2.12 2.74
CA CYS A 88 4.76 -0.73 2.84
C CYS A 88 4.53 -0.33 4.30
N GLU A 89 3.84 -1.16 5.08
CA GLU A 89 3.61 -0.92 6.51
C GLU A 89 4.93 -0.77 7.28
N ILE A 90 5.87 -1.72 7.09
CA ILE A 90 7.17 -1.72 7.75
C ILE A 90 7.95 -0.45 7.42
N ILE A 91 8.03 -0.08 6.14
CA ILE A 91 8.76 1.12 5.70
C ILE A 91 8.08 2.38 6.26
N CYS A 92 6.74 2.44 6.25
CA CYS A 92 5.97 3.54 6.83
C CYS A 92 6.30 3.73 8.32
N ASN A 93 6.31 2.64 9.09
CA ASN A 93 6.60 2.68 10.52
C ASN A 93 8.03 3.14 10.78
N LYS A 94 9.01 2.63 10.03
CA LYS A 94 10.40 3.06 10.14
C LYS A 94 10.58 4.55 9.83
N MET A 95 9.93 5.05 8.78
CA MET A 95 9.97 6.47 8.43
C MET A 95 9.33 7.36 9.51
N LYS A 96 8.27 6.88 10.19
CA LYS A 96 7.65 7.62 11.31
C LYS A 96 8.57 7.66 12.52
N GLU A 97 9.22 6.54 12.83
CA GLU A 97 10.19 6.42 13.92
C GLU A 97 11.40 7.34 13.71
N ASP A 98 12.01 7.30 12.52
CA ASP A 98 13.14 8.17 12.18
C ASP A 98 12.77 9.66 12.29
N ASN A 99 11.59 10.04 11.81
CA ASN A 99 11.08 11.41 11.94
C ASN A 99 10.84 11.82 13.40
N PHE A 100 10.36 10.89 14.23
CA PHE A 100 10.14 11.12 15.65
C PHE A 100 11.47 11.32 16.40
N ILE A 101 12.45 10.44 16.17
CA ILE A 101 13.80 10.53 16.73
C ILE A 101 14.45 11.86 16.34
N ASN A 102 14.37 12.23 15.06
CA ASN A 102 14.90 13.51 14.58
C ASN A 102 14.24 14.71 15.26
N ARG A 103 12.92 14.69 15.46
CA ARG A 103 12.20 15.75 16.18
C ARG A 103 12.61 15.85 17.65
N ILE A 104 12.85 14.72 18.32
CA ILE A 104 13.35 14.71 19.71
C ILE A 104 14.78 15.27 19.76
N SER A 105 15.65 14.84 18.85
CA SER A 105 17.06 15.24 18.81
C SER A 105 17.21 16.75 18.57
N ILE A 106 16.38 17.34 17.70
CA ILE A 106 16.35 18.80 17.50
C ILE A 106 15.90 19.52 18.77
N ARG A 107 14.88 19.00 19.48
CA ARG A 107 14.38 19.61 20.72
C ARG A 107 15.37 19.53 21.89
N SER A 108 16.17 18.47 21.97
CA SER A 108 17.19 18.31 23.02
C SER A 108 18.42 19.21 22.80
N GLN A 109 18.68 19.65 21.57
CA GLN A 109 19.73 20.62 21.25
C GLN A 109 19.33 22.09 21.51
N THR A 110 18.04 22.39 21.63
CA THR A 110 17.53 23.76 21.88
C THR A 110 17.37 24.13 23.36
N LYS A 111 18.12 23.54 24.30
CA LYS A 111 18.14 24.07 25.68
C LYS A 111 18.84 25.44 25.67
N PRO A 112 18.20 26.53 26.15
CA PRO A 112 18.88 27.81 26.29
C PRO A 112 20.01 27.65 27.29
N ASN A 113 21.20 28.09 26.88
CA ASN A 113 22.36 28.26 27.73
C ASN A 113 22.02 29.41 28.68
N VAL A 114 21.31 29.11 29.78
CA VAL A 114 21.15 30.07 30.87
C VAL A 114 22.51 30.13 31.54
N MET A 115 23.34 31.06 31.08
CA MET A 115 24.47 31.56 31.84
C MET A 115 23.92 31.99 33.21
N LEU A 116 24.17 31.18 34.23
CA LEU A 116 24.17 31.62 35.60
C LEU A 116 25.27 32.68 35.71
N GLN A 117 24.88 33.94 35.60
CA GLN A 117 25.66 35.05 36.14
C GLN A 117 25.11 35.41 37.51
N LEU A 118 26.03 35.30 38.48
CA LEU A 118 26.05 35.82 39.85
C LEU A 118 25.34 34.98 40.91
#